data_AF-A0A192CGU9-F1
#
_entry.id   AF-A0A192CGU9-F1
#
_cell.length_a   1.000
_cell.length_b   1.000
_cell.length_c   1.000
_cell.angle_alpha   90.00
_cell.angle_beta   90.00
_cell.angle_gamma   90.00
#
_symmetry.space_group_name_H-M   'P 1'
#
loop_
_entity.id
_entity.type
_entity.pdbx_description
1 polymer ?
#
loop_
_entity_poly.entity_id
_entity_poly.type
_entity_poly.pdbx_seq_one_letter_code
_entity_poly.pdbx_strand_id
1 'polypeptide(L)'
;MKMGKIAVTPNNDKAASHSKDENLATNTIKKNVKPKYGDAAFLEYTRLIVNHPNYFGMPDPFGEKGEIQWEAPSNRASGKFKHTHQRRYEWWKNKARSIGIDPDTEKAWISKTAKLIHPLGVKPCKKCGKEMELSYSYPNEHFFSRVRKLNYIDETFELSQNEHIVDLLTRLDDRFGERIYLDLPHLFSTKSITIPDISSNLEAWIEYLKEQYIPQESRMLSPGAMANPPDRFDGFHSFNRCCRSIADKGRTKENLKSYVTDRRVFEYWVDGDWVAADRLMGQVRTNNIFINEECLNAGNGGLHPTPCQADHIGPISLGFSHRPQFQLLCKSCNSAKNNRMYLSDIISLLEAENEGHTVISWFAEEVWNRLKHSVDDSEKALRLSKILRDNRHTYMNLLKKIMDEGYYTFLASLLHLEVANYNPIFEGLCISNHLTHYKSLKKIKRESKYAAVQKTRRIRIAFTSLNDYHRKENRNAFIVSNELSEKFFSEAMDNLKSLSEITSCLDEKISGIISENSDSKNEFRTIITDLREIVTNNKEKFNLILKYLISGMSEIGKELESYWENDRYVRSIPEEFIE
;
A
#
# COMPACT_ATOMS: atom_id res chain seq x y z
N MET A 1 -13.73 23.40 68.42
CA MET A 1 -14.21 24.58 69.18
C MET A 1 -14.38 25.76 68.23
N LYS A 2 -15.52 26.44 68.33
CA LYS A 2 -15.89 27.65 67.57
C LYS A 2 -15.20 28.89 68.13
N MET A 3 -14.87 29.79 67.19
CA MET A 3 -14.98 31.26 67.22
C MET A 3 -14.13 32.10 68.20
N GLY A 4 -13.59 33.19 67.64
CA GLY A 4 -13.21 34.40 68.38
C GLY A 4 -12.58 35.47 67.50
N LYS A 5 -13.40 36.35 66.91
CA LYS A 5 -12.98 37.66 66.37
C LYS A 5 -12.83 38.64 67.54
N ILE A 6 -11.79 39.48 67.55
CA ILE A 6 -11.87 40.88 68.02
C ILE A 6 -10.93 41.74 67.17
N ALA A 7 -11.46 42.87 66.71
CA ALA A 7 -10.78 43.94 65.98
C ALA A 7 -10.63 45.15 66.92
N VAL A 8 -9.52 45.90 66.85
CA VAL A 8 -9.45 47.34 67.18
C VAL A 8 -8.31 47.99 66.37
N THR A 9 -8.66 48.97 65.54
CA THR A 9 -7.83 49.98 64.84
C THR A 9 -7.70 51.25 65.71
N PRO A 10 -7.08 52.38 65.29
CA PRO A 10 -6.02 52.65 64.31
C PRO A 10 -4.90 53.55 64.91
N ASN A 11 -3.80 53.77 64.17
CA ASN A 11 -3.29 55.15 64.04
C ASN A 11 -2.57 55.36 62.71
N ASN A 12 -2.93 56.46 62.05
CA ASN A 12 -2.41 56.93 60.77
C ASN A 12 -1.10 57.70 60.99
N ASP A 13 -0.15 57.55 60.07
CA ASP A 13 0.48 58.72 59.45
C ASP A 13 1.00 58.41 58.03
N LYS A 14 0.71 59.34 57.14
CA LYS A 14 1.00 59.42 55.68
C LYS A 14 2.49 59.71 55.46
N ALA A 15 3.16 59.57 54.32
CA ALA A 15 2.89 59.45 52.88
C ALA A 15 4.17 58.82 52.25
N ALA A 16 4.28 58.28 51.04
CA ALA A 16 3.71 58.67 49.75
C ALA A 16 3.92 57.55 48.69
N SER A 17 3.00 57.50 47.71
CA SER A 17 3.11 56.99 46.31
C SER A 17 3.65 55.55 46.06
N HIS A 18 3.01 54.61 45.37
CA HIS A 18 1.99 54.68 44.32
C HIS A 18 1.06 53.46 44.37
N SER A 19 -0.22 53.73 44.08
CA SER A 19 -1.38 52.83 44.10
C SER A 19 -1.30 51.65 43.11
N LYS A 20 -1.53 50.45 43.63
CA LYS A 20 -2.28 49.40 42.93
C LYS A 20 -3.78 49.75 43.03
N ASP A 21 -4.53 49.48 41.96
CA ASP A 21 -5.89 48.93 42.01
C ASP A 21 -6.09 48.21 40.67
N GLU A 22 -6.11 46.88 40.68
CA GLU A 22 -7.37 46.12 40.67
C GLU A 22 -8.33 46.59 39.58
N ASN A 23 -8.22 45.95 38.42
CA ASN A 23 -9.36 45.81 37.53
C ASN A 23 -9.55 44.33 37.20
N LEU A 24 -10.58 43.80 37.82
CA LEU A 24 -11.40 42.66 37.44
C LEU A 24 -11.70 42.69 35.93
N ALA A 25 -10.77 42.21 35.10
CA ALA A 25 -11.02 42.02 33.68
C ALA A 25 -11.72 40.67 33.49
N THR A 26 -13.05 40.72 33.60
CA THR A 26 -13.96 39.82 32.89
C THR A 26 -13.33 39.40 31.56
N ASN A 27 -13.04 38.10 31.40
CA ASN A 27 -12.71 37.52 30.11
C ASN A 27 -13.96 37.58 29.24
N THR A 28 -14.21 38.77 28.69
CA THR A 28 -15.22 39.00 27.68
C THR A 28 -14.78 38.21 26.46
N ILE A 29 -15.37 37.03 26.30
CA ILE A 29 -15.34 36.27 25.06
C ILE A 29 -15.63 37.27 23.95
N LYS A 30 -14.62 37.63 23.15
CA LYS A 30 -14.83 38.43 21.94
C LYS A 30 -15.73 37.62 21.01
N LYS A 31 -17.04 37.86 21.12
CA LYS A 31 -18.02 37.51 20.10
C LYS A 31 -17.57 38.24 18.82
N ASN A 32 -17.59 37.49 17.72
CA ASN A 32 -17.34 37.94 16.34
C ASN A 32 -15.91 37.82 15.79
N VAL A 33 -15.37 36.60 15.86
CA VAL A 33 -14.59 36.05 14.74
C VAL A 33 -15.23 34.72 14.35
N LYS A 34 -15.90 34.63 13.20
CA LYS A 34 -16.39 33.34 12.65
C LYS A 34 -15.18 32.38 12.56
N PRO A 35 -15.17 31.23 13.25
CA PRO A 35 -14.04 30.31 13.15
C PRO A 35 -13.95 29.78 11.72
N LYS A 36 -12.75 29.80 11.14
CA LYS A 36 -12.51 29.16 9.85
C LYS A 36 -12.68 27.64 10.02
N TYR A 37 -13.80 27.15 9.49
CA TYR A 37 -14.10 25.78 9.05
C TYR A 37 -14.37 24.71 10.12
N GLY A 38 -15.64 24.60 10.51
CA GLY A 38 -16.22 23.41 11.12
C GLY A 38 -17.72 23.60 11.31
N ASP A 39 -18.50 22.53 11.17
CA ASP A 39 -19.89 22.52 11.63
C ASP A 39 -19.98 22.85 13.13
N ALA A 40 -21.08 23.45 13.59
CA ALA A 40 -21.24 23.86 14.98
C ALA A 40 -21.06 22.71 15.97
N ALA A 41 -21.63 21.52 15.67
CA ALA A 41 -21.49 20.33 16.49
C ALA A 41 -20.03 19.89 16.55
N PHE A 42 -19.29 19.98 15.44
CA PHE A 42 -17.87 19.68 15.41
C PHE A 42 -17.05 20.64 16.27
N LEU A 43 -17.35 21.94 16.23
CA LEU A 43 -16.64 22.93 17.03
C LEU A 43 -16.88 22.71 18.53
N GLU A 44 -18.11 22.41 18.94
CA GLU A 44 -18.43 22.07 20.32
C GLU A 44 -17.69 20.80 20.77
N TYR A 45 -17.74 19.75 19.96
CA TYR A 45 -16.98 18.52 20.17
C TYR A 45 -15.48 18.78 20.34
N THR A 46 -14.86 19.63 19.50
CA THR A 46 -13.42 19.91 19.65
C THR A 46 -13.08 20.55 20.99
N ARG A 47 -13.95 21.42 21.52
CA ARG A 47 -13.76 22.04 22.84
C ARG A 47 -13.90 21.01 23.96
N LEU A 48 -14.85 20.09 23.84
CA LEU A 48 -15.01 19.00 24.80
C LEU A 48 -13.75 18.13 24.83
N ILE A 49 -13.27 17.68 23.68
CA ILE A 49 -12.11 16.78 23.57
C ILE A 49 -10.83 17.42 24.13
N VAL A 50 -10.55 18.68 23.78
CA VAL A 50 -9.33 19.36 24.24
C VAL A 50 -9.29 19.53 25.76
N ASN A 51 -10.45 19.67 26.41
CA ASN A 51 -10.55 19.79 27.86
C ASN A 51 -10.75 18.44 28.57
N HIS A 52 -10.89 17.33 27.84
CA HIS A 52 -11.19 16.04 28.44
C HIS A 52 -9.94 15.43 29.10
N PRO A 53 -10.03 14.86 30.32
CA PRO A 53 -8.89 14.27 31.04
C PRO A 53 -8.09 13.24 30.24
N ASN A 54 -8.76 12.46 29.39
CA ASN A 54 -8.09 11.46 28.53
C ASN A 54 -6.98 12.05 27.65
N TYR A 55 -7.11 13.32 27.25
CA TYR A 55 -6.15 14.04 26.41
C TYR A 55 -5.25 15.00 27.19
N PHE A 56 -5.22 14.89 28.52
CA PHE A 56 -4.36 15.71 29.37
C PHE A 56 -2.89 15.61 28.94
N GLY A 57 -2.22 16.77 28.90
CA GLY A 57 -0.83 16.90 28.48
C GLY A 57 -0.59 16.78 26.97
N MET A 58 -1.64 16.69 26.14
CA MET A 58 -1.49 16.64 24.67
C MET A 58 -0.78 17.93 24.17
N PRO A 59 0.32 17.82 23.40
CA PRO A 59 1.08 18.97 22.96
C PRO A 59 0.33 19.90 22.00
N ASP A 60 0.53 21.20 22.22
CA ASP A 60 0.02 22.32 21.42
C ASP A 60 -1.50 22.21 21.15
N PRO A 61 -2.36 22.26 22.18
CA PRO A 61 -3.81 22.21 22.00
C PRO A 61 -4.38 23.49 21.40
N PHE A 62 -3.69 24.63 21.54
CA PHE A 62 -4.14 25.94 21.09
C PHE A 62 -3.14 26.61 20.15
N GLY A 63 -3.66 27.30 19.14
CA GLY A 63 -2.95 28.16 18.21
C GLY A 63 -2.61 29.52 18.81
N GLU A 64 -2.04 30.42 17.99
CA GLU A 64 -1.57 31.73 18.45
C GLU A 64 -2.71 32.68 18.81
N LYS A 65 -3.91 32.51 18.25
CA LYS A 65 -5.09 33.35 18.52
C LYS A 65 -6.06 32.66 19.49
N GLY A 66 -5.61 31.61 20.19
CA GLY A 66 -6.43 30.82 21.11
C GLY A 66 -7.39 29.84 20.42
N GLU A 67 -7.30 29.69 19.09
CA GLU A 67 -8.05 28.68 18.36
C GLU A 67 -7.56 27.27 18.69
N ILE A 68 -8.44 26.27 18.61
CA ILE A 68 -8.03 24.88 18.83
C ILE A 68 -7.15 24.42 17.67
N GLN A 69 -5.94 23.98 18.00
CA GLN A 69 -4.98 23.42 17.07
C GLN A 69 -5.35 21.95 16.78
N TRP A 70 -6.38 21.72 15.97
CA TRP A 70 -6.89 20.37 15.76
C TRP A 70 -5.94 19.49 14.94
N GLU A 71 -5.43 20.02 13.82
CA GLU A 71 -4.57 19.31 12.88
C GLU A 71 -3.07 19.57 13.13
N ALA A 72 -2.24 18.54 13.02
CA ALA A 72 -0.79 18.59 13.21
C ALA A 72 -0.04 17.81 12.11
N PRO A 73 -0.06 18.27 10.84
CA PRO A 73 0.50 17.52 9.73
C PRO A 73 2.02 17.46 9.77
N SER A 74 2.57 16.31 9.33
CA SER A 74 4.01 16.03 9.35
C SER A 74 4.87 16.89 8.41
N ASN A 75 4.24 17.68 7.53
CA ASN A 75 4.92 18.45 6.49
C ASN A 75 5.15 19.93 6.86
N ARG A 76 4.86 20.37 8.09
CA ARG A 76 5.15 21.74 8.54
C ARG A 76 6.66 21.97 8.58
N ALA A 77 7.16 22.84 7.70
CA ALA A 77 8.59 23.09 7.55
C ALA A 77 9.13 24.18 8.50
N SER A 78 8.28 25.11 8.95
CA SER A 78 8.66 26.27 9.76
C SER A 78 7.52 26.71 10.70
N GLY A 79 7.80 27.68 11.58
CA GLY A 79 6.85 28.22 12.55
C GLY A 79 6.85 27.52 13.91
N LYS A 80 6.15 28.12 14.89
CA LYS A 80 6.06 27.67 16.29
C LYS A 80 5.62 26.20 16.42
N PHE A 81 4.73 25.76 15.52
CA PHE A 81 4.12 24.44 15.56
C PHE A 81 4.81 23.39 14.66
N LYS A 82 6.02 23.66 14.14
CA LYS A 82 6.74 22.74 13.23
C LYS A 82 6.99 21.34 13.83
N HIS A 83 7.14 21.24 15.14
CA HIS A 83 7.40 19.97 15.85
C HIS A 83 6.17 19.35 16.51
N THR A 84 4.97 19.92 16.30
CA THR A 84 3.73 19.43 16.94
C THR A 84 3.45 17.97 16.62
N HIS A 85 3.62 17.56 15.36
CA HIS A 85 3.39 16.18 14.93
C HIS A 85 4.22 15.18 15.74
N GLN A 86 5.53 15.44 15.89
CA GLN A 86 6.43 14.56 16.64
C GLN A 86 6.08 14.56 18.13
N ARG A 87 5.83 15.74 18.71
CA ARG A 87 5.46 15.84 20.13
C ARG A 87 4.17 15.06 20.43
N ARG A 88 3.16 15.16 19.56
CA ARG A 88 1.93 14.37 19.69
C ARG A 88 2.17 12.89 19.50
N TYR A 89 3.03 12.49 18.57
CA TYR A 89 3.40 11.10 18.38
C TYR A 89 3.99 10.47 19.66
N GLU A 90 4.92 11.16 20.31
CA GLU A 90 5.48 10.72 21.60
C GLU A 90 4.42 10.71 22.71
N TRP A 91 3.53 11.71 22.75
CA TRP A 91 2.39 11.69 23.67
C TRP A 91 1.52 10.44 23.47
N TRP A 92 1.21 10.09 22.22
CA TRP A 92 0.43 8.89 21.90
C TRP A 92 1.14 7.62 22.34
N LYS A 93 2.46 7.50 22.15
CA LYS A 93 3.25 6.36 22.66
C LYS A 93 3.15 6.24 24.17
N ASN A 94 3.34 7.34 24.89
CA ASN A 94 3.26 7.34 26.35
C ASN A 94 1.84 7.02 26.85
N LYS A 95 0.83 7.55 26.16
CA LYS A 95 -0.58 7.25 26.44
C LYS A 95 -0.89 5.76 26.20
N ALA A 96 -0.40 5.17 25.12
CA ALA A 96 -0.53 3.74 24.83
C ALA A 96 0.05 2.89 25.97
N ARG A 97 1.30 3.17 26.36
CA ARG A 97 1.96 2.49 27.49
C ARG A 97 1.17 2.63 28.79
N SER A 98 0.59 3.81 29.05
CA SER A 98 -0.21 4.05 30.27
C SER A 98 -1.51 3.25 30.34
N ILE A 99 -2.01 2.74 29.21
CA ILE A 99 -3.22 1.89 29.14
C ILE A 99 -2.89 0.43 28.81
N GLY A 100 -1.63 0.04 28.96
CA GLY A 100 -1.18 -1.34 28.75
C GLY A 100 -1.00 -1.75 27.30
N ILE A 101 -0.98 -0.81 26.35
CA ILE A 101 -0.65 -1.09 24.94
C ILE A 101 0.83 -0.86 24.72
N ASP A 102 1.53 -1.88 24.21
CA ASP A 102 2.96 -1.76 23.88
C ASP A 102 3.15 -1.24 22.45
N PRO A 103 3.64 0.01 22.26
CA PRO A 103 3.84 0.58 20.94
C PRO A 103 4.95 -0.09 20.12
N ASP A 104 5.83 -0.87 20.77
CA ASP A 104 7.00 -1.47 20.16
C ASP A 104 6.71 -2.89 19.63
N THR A 105 5.70 -3.58 20.19
CA THR A 105 5.34 -4.95 19.80
C THR A 105 3.93 -5.08 19.18
N GLU A 106 2.98 -4.20 19.52
CA GLU A 106 1.60 -4.33 19.04
C GLU A 106 1.35 -3.68 17.68
N LYS A 107 0.73 -4.45 16.77
CA LYS A 107 0.24 -3.92 15.49
C LYS A 107 -0.91 -2.95 15.71
N ALA A 108 -0.88 -1.84 14.96
CA ALA A 108 -1.90 -0.79 14.98
C ALA A 108 -2.14 -0.17 16.39
N TRP A 109 -1.15 -0.24 17.28
CA TRP A 109 -1.20 0.26 18.65
C TRP A 109 -1.81 1.67 18.76
N ILE A 110 -1.43 2.57 17.84
CA ILE A 110 -1.83 3.98 17.91
C ILE A 110 -3.31 4.16 17.56
N SER A 111 -3.86 3.32 16.66
CA SER A 111 -5.28 3.32 16.34
C SER A 111 -6.10 2.68 17.47
N LYS A 112 -5.59 1.60 18.07
CA LYS A 112 -6.23 0.97 19.24
C LYS A 112 -6.29 1.95 20.41
N THR A 113 -5.18 2.62 20.68
CA THR A 113 -5.08 3.66 21.73
C THR A 113 -6.09 4.76 21.49
N ALA A 114 -6.17 5.30 20.26
CA ALA A 114 -7.13 6.35 19.92
C ALA A 114 -8.58 5.93 20.19
N LYS A 115 -8.96 4.69 19.88
CA LYS A 115 -10.31 4.16 20.17
C LYS A 115 -10.58 4.01 21.66
N LEU A 116 -9.66 3.39 22.40
CA LEU A 116 -9.83 3.12 23.83
C LEU A 116 -9.91 4.39 24.68
N ILE A 117 -9.13 5.42 24.35
CA ILE A 117 -9.15 6.67 25.13
C ILE A 117 -10.23 7.64 24.65
N HIS A 118 -10.94 7.34 23.57
CA HIS A 118 -11.93 8.26 23.04
C HIS A 118 -13.16 8.33 23.97
N PRO A 119 -13.47 9.50 24.55
CA PRO A 119 -14.43 9.57 25.67
C PRO A 119 -15.88 9.29 25.26
N LEU A 120 -16.24 9.53 24.00
CA LEU A 120 -17.63 9.46 23.54
C LEU A 120 -17.92 8.24 22.66
N GLY A 121 -16.91 7.52 22.17
CA GLY A 121 -17.08 6.49 21.12
C GLY A 121 -17.65 6.98 19.76
N VAL A 122 -18.15 8.21 19.68
CA VAL A 122 -18.73 8.85 18.50
C VAL A 122 -18.10 10.22 18.25
N LYS A 123 -18.17 10.72 17.01
CA LYS A 123 -17.81 12.12 16.74
C LYS A 123 -18.62 12.75 15.60
N PRO A 124 -18.87 14.07 15.66
CA PRO A 124 -19.44 14.83 14.56
C PRO A 124 -18.46 14.99 13.38
N CYS A 125 -19.02 15.14 12.19
CA CYS A 125 -18.28 15.43 10.97
C CYS A 125 -17.93 16.92 10.87
N LYS A 126 -16.66 17.27 10.62
CA LYS A 126 -16.23 18.68 10.44
C LYS A 126 -17.00 19.43 9.34
N LYS A 127 -17.52 18.73 8.33
CA LYS A 127 -18.23 19.35 7.20
C LYS A 127 -19.74 19.53 7.45
N CYS A 128 -20.41 18.51 7.97
CA CYS A 128 -21.88 18.46 8.00
C CYS A 128 -22.47 18.16 9.38
N GLY A 129 -21.65 18.12 10.44
CA GLY A 129 -22.12 17.87 11.80
C GLY A 129 -22.50 16.43 12.13
N LYS A 130 -22.93 15.62 11.14
CA LYS A 130 -23.41 14.24 11.35
C LYS A 130 -22.46 13.43 12.24
N GLU A 131 -22.98 13.01 13.39
CA GLU A 131 -22.29 12.11 14.31
C GLU A 131 -22.25 10.70 13.74
N MET A 132 -21.10 10.06 13.92
CA MET A 132 -20.89 8.67 13.54
C MET A 132 -20.02 7.98 14.57
N GLU A 133 -20.26 6.69 14.78
CA GLU A 133 -19.48 5.86 15.69
C GLU A 133 -18.07 5.61 15.17
N LEU A 134 -17.12 5.49 16.09
CA LEU A 134 -15.72 5.19 15.80
C LEU A 134 -15.46 3.68 15.75
N SER A 135 -16.41 2.88 16.26
CA SER A 135 -16.47 1.43 16.15
C SER A 135 -16.69 1.00 14.70
N TYR A 136 -16.38 -0.25 14.37
CA TYR A 136 -16.58 -0.80 13.02
C TYR A 136 -18.04 -1.19 12.81
N SER A 137 -18.95 -0.21 12.77
CA SER A 137 -20.39 -0.45 12.75
C SER A 137 -21.08 -0.11 11.42
N TYR A 138 -20.37 0.41 10.43
CA TYR A 138 -20.95 0.79 9.14
C TYR A 138 -20.62 -0.21 8.03
N PRO A 139 -21.61 -0.80 7.35
CA PRO A 139 -21.37 -1.69 6.22
C PRO A 139 -20.58 -1.03 5.09
N ASN A 140 -19.79 -1.85 4.38
CA ASN A 140 -19.00 -1.42 3.24
C ASN A 140 -19.30 -2.24 1.98
N GLU A 141 -18.63 -1.93 0.87
CA GLU A 141 -18.90 -2.57 -0.42
C GLU A 141 -18.65 -4.09 -0.42
N HIS A 142 -17.79 -4.60 0.46
CA HIS A 142 -17.61 -6.04 0.61
C HIS A 142 -18.85 -6.71 1.20
N PHE A 143 -19.47 -6.09 2.20
CA PHE A 143 -20.73 -6.57 2.77
C PHE A 143 -21.87 -6.43 1.75
N PHE A 144 -22.01 -5.27 1.12
CA PHE A 144 -23.05 -5.03 0.11
C PHE A 144 -22.94 -5.98 -1.08
N SER A 145 -21.74 -6.30 -1.53
CA SER A 145 -21.54 -7.28 -2.60
C SER A 145 -22.03 -8.69 -2.21
N ARG A 146 -22.11 -9.03 -0.92
CA ARG A 146 -22.69 -10.30 -0.46
C ARG A 146 -24.20 -10.21 -0.38
N VAL A 147 -24.72 -9.12 0.17
CA VAL A 147 -26.16 -8.85 0.25
C VAL A 147 -26.80 -8.88 -1.14
N ARG A 148 -26.22 -8.21 -2.14
CA ARG A 148 -26.73 -8.20 -3.52
C ARG A 148 -26.69 -9.56 -4.25
N LYS A 149 -26.02 -10.57 -3.68
CA LYS A 149 -26.04 -11.94 -4.25
C LYS A 149 -27.21 -12.77 -3.75
N LEU A 150 -27.94 -12.29 -2.75
CA LEU A 150 -29.15 -12.93 -2.26
C LEU A 150 -30.25 -12.73 -3.29
N ASN A 151 -30.80 -13.82 -3.82
CA ASN A 151 -31.72 -13.80 -4.96
C ASN A 151 -33.08 -13.13 -4.68
N TYR A 152 -33.35 -12.79 -3.43
CA TYR A 152 -34.59 -12.16 -2.99
C TYR A 152 -34.42 -10.67 -2.65
N ILE A 153 -33.19 -10.15 -2.73
CA ILE A 153 -32.92 -8.72 -2.55
C ILE A 153 -32.85 -8.09 -3.94
N ASP A 154 -33.88 -7.33 -4.27
CA ASP A 154 -33.98 -6.60 -5.53
C ASP A 154 -33.34 -5.19 -5.45
N GLU A 155 -33.25 -4.52 -6.59
CA GLU A 155 -32.64 -3.18 -6.71
C GLU A 155 -33.40 -2.08 -5.96
N THR A 156 -34.65 -2.32 -5.55
CA THR A 156 -35.46 -1.36 -4.79
C THR A 156 -35.07 -1.34 -3.30
N PHE A 157 -34.25 -2.28 -2.83
CA PHE A 157 -33.69 -2.22 -1.48
C PHE A 157 -32.41 -1.40 -1.46
N GLU A 158 -32.53 -0.12 -1.11
CA GLU A 158 -31.39 0.79 -1.08
C GLU A 158 -30.39 0.45 0.03
N LEU A 159 -29.11 0.34 -0.34
CA LEU A 159 -28.00 0.12 0.59
C LEU A 159 -27.19 1.40 0.79
N SER A 160 -27.08 1.85 2.03
CA SER A 160 -26.38 3.09 2.36
C SER A 160 -25.09 2.84 3.14
N GLN A 161 -23.97 3.35 2.64
CA GLN A 161 -22.69 3.28 3.35
C GLN A 161 -22.65 4.10 4.66
N ASN A 162 -23.67 4.91 4.93
CA ASN A 162 -23.76 5.78 6.11
C ASN A 162 -24.80 5.30 7.13
N GLU A 163 -25.41 4.14 6.90
CA GLU A 163 -26.37 3.46 7.77
C GLU A 163 -25.64 2.51 8.70
N HIS A 164 -26.05 2.46 9.97
CA HIS A 164 -25.44 1.56 10.94
C HIS A 164 -25.87 0.11 10.64
N ILE A 165 -25.02 -0.88 10.92
CA ILE A 165 -25.31 -2.28 10.58
C ILE A 165 -26.57 -2.80 11.27
N VAL A 166 -26.84 -2.35 12.49
CA VAL A 166 -28.08 -2.68 13.22
C VAL A 166 -29.30 -2.11 12.50
N ASP A 167 -29.27 -0.84 12.08
CA ASP A 167 -30.39 -0.23 11.34
C ASP A 167 -30.64 -0.96 10.01
N LEU A 168 -29.56 -1.32 9.30
CA LEU A 168 -29.66 -2.12 8.09
C LEU A 168 -30.26 -3.50 8.36
N LEU A 169 -29.86 -4.16 9.45
CA LEU A 169 -30.39 -5.46 9.83
C LEU A 169 -31.89 -5.38 10.17
N THR A 170 -32.30 -4.37 10.94
CA THR A 170 -33.73 -4.12 11.23
C THR A 170 -34.53 -3.97 9.94
N ARG A 171 -34.04 -3.18 8.98
CA ARG A 171 -34.72 -3.06 7.68
C ARG A 171 -34.74 -4.34 6.85
N LEU A 172 -33.70 -5.16 6.93
CA LEU A 172 -33.66 -6.44 6.25
C LEU A 172 -34.67 -7.41 6.87
N ASP A 173 -34.78 -7.43 8.20
CA ASP A 173 -35.79 -8.20 8.93
C ASP A 173 -37.21 -7.71 8.62
N ASP A 174 -37.46 -6.41 8.73
CA ASP A 174 -38.78 -5.80 8.43
C ASP A 174 -39.29 -6.18 7.03
N ARG A 175 -38.39 -6.28 6.05
CA ARG A 175 -38.75 -6.54 4.66
C ARG A 175 -38.76 -8.01 4.28
N PHE A 176 -37.84 -8.81 4.82
CA PHE A 176 -37.60 -10.19 4.37
C PHE A 176 -37.89 -11.25 5.44
N GLY A 177 -38.15 -10.83 6.68
CA GLY A 177 -38.51 -11.67 7.83
C GLY A 177 -37.49 -12.78 8.07
N GLU A 178 -37.99 -13.95 8.49
CA GLU A 178 -37.16 -15.08 8.94
C GLU A 178 -36.09 -15.53 7.92
N ARG A 179 -36.33 -15.28 6.63
CA ARG A 179 -35.42 -15.66 5.55
C ARG A 179 -34.03 -15.06 5.72
N ILE A 180 -33.92 -13.84 6.24
CA ILE A 180 -32.62 -13.19 6.38
C ILE A 180 -31.71 -13.95 7.35
N TYR A 181 -32.25 -14.51 8.43
CA TYR A 181 -31.47 -15.18 9.48
C TYR A 181 -30.73 -16.43 8.97
N LEU A 182 -31.26 -17.08 7.92
CA LEU A 182 -30.59 -18.20 7.27
C LEU A 182 -29.31 -17.76 6.53
N ASP A 183 -29.27 -16.51 6.06
CA ASP A 183 -28.15 -15.98 5.28
C ASP A 183 -27.15 -15.16 6.12
N LEU A 184 -27.56 -14.62 7.28
CA LEU A 184 -26.68 -13.81 8.14
C LEU A 184 -25.36 -14.51 8.51
N PRO A 185 -25.31 -15.82 8.83
CA PRO A 185 -24.04 -16.51 9.08
C PRO A 185 -23.08 -16.41 7.89
N HIS A 186 -23.57 -16.60 6.68
CA HIS A 186 -22.76 -16.47 5.47
C HIS A 186 -22.37 -15.02 5.19
N LEU A 187 -23.28 -14.06 5.40
CA LEU A 187 -23.01 -12.63 5.20
C LEU A 187 -21.90 -12.11 6.12
N PHE A 188 -21.86 -12.53 7.38
CA PHE A 188 -20.90 -12.06 8.38
C PHE A 188 -19.65 -12.93 8.54
N SER A 189 -19.67 -14.19 8.09
CA SER A 189 -18.49 -15.07 8.18
C SER A 189 -17.26 -14.51 7.46
N THR A 190 -16.09 -14.64 8.07
CA THR A 190 -14.80 -14.32 7.44
C THR A 190 -13.77 -15.40 7.76
N LYS A 191 -12.58 -15.32 7.16
CA LYS A 191 -11.49 -16.28 7.47
C LYS A 191 -11.11 -16.30 8.95
N SER A 192 -11.35 -15.22 9.68
CA SER A 192 -11.00 -15.06 11.09
C SER A 192 -12.20 -15.00 12.03
N ILE A 193 -13.42 -15.06 11.50
CA ILE A 193 -14.65 -14.94 12.30
C ILE A 193 -15.61 -16.04 11.86
N THR A 194 -15.82 -17.00 12.76
CA THR A 194 -16.86 -18.01 12.67
C THR A 194 -18.08 -17.50 13.41
N ILE A 195 -19.25 -17.64 12.80
CA ILE A 195 -20.51 -17.21 13.41
C ILE A 195 -21.03 -18.35 14.29
N PRO A 196 -21.33 -18.11 15.58
CA PRO A 196 -21.92 -19.12 16.45
C PRO A 196 -23.36 -19.43 16.03
N ASP A 197 -23.94 -20.47 16.62
CA ASP A 197 -25.36 -20.71 16.48
C ASP A 197 -26.13 -19.61 17.23
N ILE A 198 -26.91 -18.81 16.49
CA ILE A 198 -27.64 -17.64 16.98
C ILE A 198 -29.10 -17.87 16.65
N SER A 199 -29.98 -17.67 17.63
CA SER A 199 -31.42 -17.79 17.41
C SER A 199 -31.91 -16.86 16.30
N SER A 200 -32.84 -17.35 15.48
CA SER A 200 -33.41 -16.65 14.32
C SER A 200 -34.39 -15.53 14.72
N ASN A 201 -33.91 -14.53 15.45
CA ASN A 201 -34.66 -13.31 15.80
C ASN A 201 -33.74 -12.08 15.81
N LEU A 202 -34.35 -10.92 15.65
CA LEU A 202 -33.65 -9.65 15.47
C LEU A 202 -32.83 -9.29 16.71
N GLU A 203 -33.40 -9.46 17.89
CA GLU A 203 -32.78 -9.09 19.17
C GLU A 203 -31.46 -9.83 19.39
N ALA A 204 -31.44 -11.16 19.19
CA ALA A 204 -30.25 -11.97 19.37
C ALA A 204 -29.14 -11.61 18.38
N TRP A 205 -29.51 -11.30 17.13
CA TRP A 205 -28.53 -10.85 16.14
C TRP A 205 -28.00 -9.45 16.43
N ILE A 206 -28.84 -8.53 16.90
CA ILE A 206 -28.41 -7.19 17.32
C ILE A 206 -27.44 -7.29 18.51
N GLU A 207 -27.76 -8.12 19.50
CA GLU A 207 -26.89 -8.36 20.66
C GLU A 207 -25.55 -8.94 20.23
N TYR A 208 -25.55 -10.00 19.41
CA TYR A 208 -24.33 -10.58 18.85
C TYR A 208 -23.50 -9.54 18.06
N LEU A 209 -24.15 -8.73 17.24
CA LEU A 209 -23.46 -7.71 16.46
C LEU A 209 -22.75 -6.68 17.36
N LYS A 210 -23.44 -6.20 18.40
CA LYS A 210 -22.92 -5.19 19.33
C LYS A 210 -21.82 -5.74 20.24
N GLU A 211 -22.06 -6.88 20.87
CA GLU A 211 -21.20 -7.40 21.93
C GLU A 211 -20.02 -8.22 21.41
N GLN A 212 -20.14 -8.84 20.22
CA GLN A 212 -19.14 -9.79 19.72
C GLN A 212 -18.58 -9.42 18.36
N TYR A 213 -19.42 -9.05 17.38
CA TYR A 213 -18.95 -8.89 16.00
C TYR A 213 -18.27 -7.54 15.73
N ILE A 214 -18.89 -6.42 16.13
CA ILE A 214 -18.33 -5.06 15.97
C ILE A 214 -16.98 -4.91 16.69
N PRO A 215 -16.80 -5.40 17.93
CA PRO A 215 -15.52 -5.35 18.64
C PRO A 215 -14.36 -6.09 17.93
N GLN A 216 -14.67 -7.09 17.09
CA GLN A 216 -13.66 -7.80 16.29
C GLN A 216 -13.15 -7.00 15.08
N GLU A 217 -13.73 -5.84 14.78
CA GLU A 217 -13.31 -4.93 13.70
C GLU A 217 -13.24 -5.61 12.32
N SER A 218 -14.25 -6.43 12.01
CA SER A 218 -14.34 -7.16 10.76
C SER A 218 -14.20 -6.24 9.54
N ARG A 219 -13.44 -6.70 8.54
CA ARG A 219 -13.31 -6.03 7.23
C ARG A 219 -14.62 -5.86 6.46
N MET A 220 -15.71 -6.50 6.89
CA MET A 220 -17.05 -6.33 6.31
C MET A 220 -17.68 -4.99 6.72
N LEU A 221 -17.25 -4.44 7.85
CA LEU A 221 -17.71 -3.17 8.37
C LEU A 221 -16.57 -2.14 8.32
N SER A 222 -16.87 -0.92 8.75
CA SER A 222 -15.96 0.20 8.73
C SER A 222 -16.32 1.20 9.81
N PRO A 223 -15.36 1.99 10.28
CA PRO A 223 -15.66 3.03 11.24
C PRO A 223 -16.29 4.25 10.57
N GLY A 224 -17.05 5.00 11.35
CA GLY A 224 -17.63 6.28 10.95
C GLY A 224 -16.55 7.35 10.70
N ALA A 225 -15.41 7.27 11.40
CA ALA A 225 -14.21 8.03 11.09
C ALA A 225 -12.95 7.16 11.16
N MET A 226 -12.07 7.27 10.17
CA MET A 226 -10.81 6.54 10.18
C MET A 226 -9.85 7.13 11.20
N ALA A 227 -9.10 6.27 11.89
CA ALA A 227 -7.98 6.69 12.72
C ALA A 227 -6.95 7.46 11.88
N ASN A 228 -6.49 8.59 12.41
CA ASN A 228 -5.45 9.44 11.84
C ASN A 228 -4.54 10.10 12.92
N PRO A 229 -4.07 9.36 13.94
CA PRO A 229 -3.07 9.88 14.87
C PRO A 229 -1.68 9.85 14.20
N PRO A 230 -0.75 10.74 14.58
CA PRO A 230 -0.89 11.86 15.54
C PRO A 230 -1.41 13.15 14.87
N ASP A 231 -1.77 13.09 13.59
CA ASP A 231 -2.14 14.23 12.74
C ASP A 231 -3.45 14.91 13.18
N ARG A 232 -4.31 14.21 13.92
CA ARG A 232 -5.54 14.74 14.51
C ARG A 232 -5.51 14.61 16.02
N PHE A 233 -6.02 15.63 16.71
CA PHE A 233 -5.97 15.74 18.17
C PHE A 233 -6.68 14.56 18.87
N ASP A 234 -7.88 14.22 18.43
CA ASP A 234 -8.67 13.06 18.92
C ASP A 234 -8.20 11.72 18.34
N GLY A 235 -7.21 11.73 17.44
CA GLY A 235 -6.75 10.54 16.73
C GLY A 235 -7.65 10.10 15.57
N PHE A 236 -8.68 10.86 15.16
CA PHE A 236 -9.58 10.49 14.07
C PHE A 236 -9.69 11.55 12.98
N HIS A 237 -9.97 11.13 11.76
CA HIS A 237 -10.11 12.04 10.64
C HIS A 237 -11.24 13.06 10.88
N SER A 238 -10.98 14.33 10.57
CA SER A 238 -11.96 15.41 10.82
C SER A 238 -13.25 15.21 10.02
N PHE A 239 -13.14 14.64 8.82
CA PHE A 239 -14.29 14.25 8.00
C PHE A 239 -14.65 12.79 8.24
N ASN A 240 -15.90 12.57 8.64
CA ASN A 240 -16.50 11.24 8.77
C ASN A 240 -16.81 10.67 7.38
N ARG A 241 -17.15 9.38 7.35
CA ARG A 241 -17.51 8.60 6.15
C ARG A 241 -18.55 9.30 5.27
N CYS A 242 -19.52 9.99 5.88
CA CYS A 242 -20.56 10.76 5.20
C CYS A 242 -20.04 11.83 4.23
N CYS A 243 -18.88 12.43 4.50
CA CYS A 243 -18.34 13.56 3.72
C CYS A 243 -16.91 13.37 3.23
N ARG A 244 -16.19 12.36 3.72
CA ARG A 244 -14.75 12.21 3.48
C ARG A 244 -14.39 12.17 2.00
N SER A 245 -15.13 11.40 1.19
CA SER A 245 -14.86 11.25 -0.26
C SER A 245 -14.98 12.56 -1.04
N ILE A 246 -15.74 13.53 -0.54
CA ILE A 246 -16.01 14.81 -1.21
C ILE A 246 -15.20 15.96 -0.60
N ALA A 247 -14.94 15.89 0.71
CA ALA A 247 -14.27 16.96 1.46
C ALA A 247 -12.74 16.82 1.50
N ASP A 248 -12.22 15.59 1.39
CA ASP A 248 -10.79 15.32 1.36
C ASP A 248 -10.22 15.46 -0.05
N LYS A 249 -9.93 16.71 -0.45
CA LYS A 249 -9.50 17.09 -1.82
C LYS A 249 -8.22 16.40 -2.31
N GLY A 250 -7.46 15.74 -1.42
CA GLY A 250 -6.26 14.97 -1.78
C GLY A 250 -6.53 13.52 -2.19
N ARG A 251 -7.78 13.02 -2.08
CA ARG A 251 -8.15 11.61 -2.28
C ARG A 251 -9.46 11.44 -3.07
N THR A 252 -9.60 12.14 -4.20
CA THR A 252 -10.69 11.82 -5.12
C THR A 252 -10.55 10.38 -5.64
N LYS A 253 -11.67 9.72 -5.98
CA LYS A 253 -11.65 8.33 -6.50
C LYS A 253 -10.78 8.24 -7.75
N GLU A 254 -10.83 9.27 -8.59
CA GLU A 254 -10.06 9.42 -9.83
C GLU A 254 -8.56 9.49 -9.54
N ASN A 255 -8.16 10.33 -8.57
CA ASN A 255 -6.75 10.43 -8.18
C ASN A 255 -6.23 9.11 -7.61
N LEU A 256 -7.02 8.42 -6.77
CA LEU A 256 -6.64 7.11 -6.22
C LEU A 256 -6.49 6.03 -7.30
N LYS A 257 -7.34 6.05 -8.34
CA LYS A 257 -7.22 5.13 -9.49
C LYS A 257 -5.91 5.30 -10.26
N SER A 258 -5.36 6.53 -10.29
CA SER A 258 -4.10 6.83 -10.97
C SER A 258 -2.84 6.40 -10.19
N TYR A 259 -2.95 6.19 -8.88
CA TYR A 259 -1.85 5.70 -8.03
C TYR A 259 -1.79 4.17 -8.06
N VAL A 260 -1.44 3.61 -9.21
CA VAL A 260 -1.18 2.18 -9.34
C VAL A 260 0.30 1.94 -9.18
N THR A 261 0.64 0.90 -8.41
CA THR A 261 1.95 0.29 -8.57
C THR A 261 1.81 -1.20 -8.71
N ASP A 262 2.45 -1.73 -9.75
CA ASP A 262 2.73 -3.15 -9.80
C ASP A 262 3.93 -3.50 -8.91
N ARG A 263 3.66 -4.13 -7.77
CA ARG A 263 4.72 -4.56 -6.85
C ARG A 263 5.53 -5.74 -7.39
N ARG A 264 5.03 -6.47 -8.40
CA ARG A 264 5.66 -7.68 -8.94
C ARG A 264 7.06 -7.41 -9.48
N VAL A 265 7.32 -6.19 -9.97
CA VAL A 265 8.67 -5.79 -10.42
C VAL A 265 9.71 -5.99 -9.32
N PHE A 266 9.36 -5.70 -8.06
CA PHE A 266 10.22 -5.87 -6.90
C PHE A 266 10.14 -7.28 -6.32
N GLU A 267 9.00 -7.95 -6.45
CA GLU A 267 8.83 -9.33 -5.97
C GLU A 267 9.64 -10.34 -6.77
N TYR A 268 9.83 -10.08 -8.07
CA TYR A 268 10.56 -10.92 -8.99
C TYR A 268 11.90 -10.32 -9.44
N TRP A 269 12.30 -9.19 -8.85
CA TRP A 269 13.61 -8.56 -9.08
C TRP A 269 13.92 -8.37 -10.58
N VAL A 270 12.93 -7.86 -11.32
CA VAL A 270 13.03 -7.63 -12.76
C VAL A 270 13.40 -6.19 -13.09
N ASP A 271 13.99 -6.00 -14.26
CA ASP A 271 14.39 -4.71 -14.78
C ASP A 271 13.19 -3.89 -15.28
N GLY A 272 13.46 -2.62 -15.63
CA GLY A 272 12.52 -1.74 -16.32
C GLY A 272 12.23 -0.43 -15.59
N ASP A 273 11.69 0.53 -16.34
CA ASP A 273 11.24 1.82 -15.79
C ASP A 273 9.87 1.68 -15.14
N TRP A 274 9.88 1.12 -13.93
CA TRP A 274 8.66 0.86 -13.17
C TRP A 274 7.85 2.12 -12.88
N VAL A 275 8.45 3.31 -12.85
CA VAL A 275 7.71 4.57 -12.66
C VAL A 275 6.95 4.94 -13.93
N ALA A 276 7.58 4.79 -15.10
CA ALA A 276 6.90 5.00 -16.38
C ALA A 276 5.77 3.99 -16.58
N ALA A 277 6.05 2.71 -16.32
CA ALA A 277 5.07 1.64 -16.48
C ALA A 277 3.88 1.81 -15.52
N ASP A 278 4.12 2.09 -14.24
CA ASP A 278 3.07 2.42 -13.27
C ASP A 278 2.24 3.63 -13.70
N ARG A 279 2.89 4.66 -14.25
CA ARG A 279 2.21 5.87 -14.73
C ARG A 279 1.28 5.56 -15.90
N LEU A 280 1.74 4.80 -16.89
CA LEU A 280 0.91 4.42 -18.04
C LEU A 280 -0.22 3.47 -17.62
N MET A 281 0.05 2.53 -16.72
CA MET A 281 -0.99 1.70 -16.11
C MET A 281 -2.07 2.53 -15.40
N GLY A 282 -1.68 3.62 -14.73
CA GLY A 282 -2.60 4.61 -14.20
C GLY A 282 -3.43 5.28 -15.30
N GLN A 283 -2.80 5.67 -16.42
CA GLN A 283 -3.49 6.27 -17.57
C GLN A 283 -4.54 5.32 -18.16
N VAL A 284 -4.25 4.02 -18.29
CA VAL A 284 -5.23 3.03 -18.80
C VAL A 284 -6.56 3.08 -18.03
N ARG A 285 -6.52 3.38 -16.72
CA ARG A 285 -7.70 3.41 -15.86
C ARG A 285 -8.45 4.74 -15.85
N THR A 286 -7.82 5.82 -16.32
CA THR A 286 -8.32 7.19 -16.09
C THR A 286 -8.38 8.04 -17.36
N ASN A 287 -7.69 7.66 -18.42
CA ASN A 287 -7.59 8.45 -19.64
C ASN A 287 -8.68 8.02 -20.63
N ASN A 288 -9.44 8.99 -21.15
CA ASN A 288 -10.54 8.77 -22.08
C ASN A 288 -10.15 8.00 -23.35
N ILE A 289 -8.87 8.04 -23.73
CA ILE A 289 -8.33 7.25 -24.85
C ILE A 289 -8.51 5.75 -24.59
N PHE A 290 -8.23 5.29 -23.37
CA PHE A 290 -8.15 3.86 -23.04
C PHE A 290 -9.42 3.29 -22.41
N ILE A 291 -10.21 4.10 -21.69
CA ILE A 291 -11.34 3.58 -20.89
C ILE A 291 -12.44 2.92 -21.71
N ASN A 292 -12.57 3.31 -22.99
CA ASN A 292 -13.58 2.80 -23.90
C ASN A 292 -13.04 1.70 -24.83
N GLU A 293 -11.75 1.40 -24.76
CA GLU A 293 -11.14 0.38 -25.59
C GLU A 293 -11.67 -1.00 -25.21
N GLU A 294 -12.05 -1.77 -26.22
CA GLU A 294 -12.52 -3.13 -26.05
C GLU A 294 -11.38 -4.07 -25.63
N CYS A 295 -11.76 -5.20 -25.05
CA CYS A 295 -10.81 -6.26 -24.72
C CYS A 295 -10.26 -6.86 -26.02
N LEU A 296 -8.96 -7.19 -26.06
CA LEU A 296 -8.37 -7.99 -27.16
C LEU A 296 -9.21 -9.23 -27.51
N ASN A 297 -9.81 -9.85 -26.50
CA ASN A 297 -10.59 -11.08 -26.64
C ASN A 297 -12.10 -10.83 -26.83
N ALA A 298 -12.54 -9.59 -27.09
CA ALA A 298 -13.96 -9.27 -27.24
C ALA A 298 -14.64 -10.10 -28.35
N GLY A 299 -13.91 -10.39 -29.43
CA GLY A 299 -14.39 -11.24 -30.53
C GLY A 299 -14.62 -12.72 -30.16
N ASN A 300 -14.13 -13.18 -29.01
CA ASN A 300 -14.25 -14.59 -28.58
C ASN A 300 -15.58 -14.90 -27.86
N GLY A 301 -16.52 -13.94 -27.85
CA GLY A 301 -17.78 -14.03 -27.12
C GLY A 301 -17.63 -13.87 -25.61
N GLY A 302 -18.76 -13.87 -24.91
CA GLY A 302 -18.83 -13.64 -23.46
C GLY A 302 -18.83 -12.16 -23.07
N LEU A 303 -18.97 -11.88 -21.76
CA LEU A 303 -19.01 -10.53 -21.23
C LEU A 303 -17.59 -9.98 -21.02
N HIS A 304 -17.25 -8.90 -21.74
CA HIS A 304 -15.97 -8.20 -21.62
C HIS A 304 -16.18 -6.78 -21.09
N PRO A 305 -16.18 -6.59 -19.76
CA PRO A 305 -16.47 -5.29 -19.17
C PRO A 305 -15.31 -4.30 -19.40
N THR A 306 -15.67 -3.06 -19.72
CA THR A 306 -14.77 -1.90 -19.73
C THR A 306 -14.79 -1.18 -18.37
N PRO A 307 -13.75 -0.37 -18.04
CA PRO A 307 -12.49 -0.24 -18.76
C PRO A 307 -11.62 -1.50 -18.63
N CYS A 308 -10.86 -1.79 -19.69
CA CYS A 308 -9.86 -2.84 -19.67
C CYS A 308 -8.74 -2.57 -18.65
N GLN A 309 -8.06 -3.64 -18.24
CA GLN A 309 -6.87 -3.60 -17.42
C GLN A 309 -5.62 -3.54 -18.31
N ALA A 310 -4.59 -2.89 -17.81
CA ALA A 310 -3.25 -2.95 -18.39
C ALA A 310 -2.63 -4.32 -18.03
N ASP A 311 -2.59 -5.22 -19.01
CA ASP A 311 -1.91 -6.50 -18.92
C ASP A 311 -0.49 -6.41 -19.51
N HIS A 312 0.43 -7.15 -18.93
CA HIS A 312 1.81 -7.22 -19.40
C HIS A 312 1.89 -8.19 -20.58
N ILE A 313 2.45 -7.74 -21.71
CA ILE A 313 2.69 -8.58 -22.90
C ILE A 313 3.58 -9.76 -22.49
N GLY A 314 4.80 -9.46 -22.03
CA GLY A 314 5.68 -10.40 -21.35
C GLY A 314 5.39 -10.43 -19.84
N PRO A 315 5.02 -11.57 -19.23
CA PRO A 315 4.72 -11.62 -17.81
C PRO A 315 5.93 -11.28 -16.94
N ILE A 316 5.81 -10.29 -16.05
CA ILE A 316 6.86 -9.93 -15.07
C ILE A 316 7.35 -11.16 -14.29
N SER A 317 6.41 -12.04 -13.92
CA SER A 317 6.73 -13.26 -13.21
C SER A 317 7.58 -14.26 -14.01
N LEU A 318 7.93 -14.00 -15.27
CA LEU A 318 8.83 -14.82 -16.08
C LEU A 318 10.15 -14.12 -16.40
N GLY A 319 10.40 -12.94 -15.82
CA GLY A 319 11.64 -12.18 -16.06
C GLY A 319 11.50 -11.03 -17.06
N PHE A 320 10.33 -10.84 -17.67
CA PHE A 320 10.10 -9.70 -18.56
C PHE A 320 10.10 -8.37 -17.81
N SER A 321 10.69 -7.36 -18.45
CA SER A 321 10.90 -6.05 -17.86
C SER A 321 9.58 -5.30 -17.67
N HIS A 322 9.45 -4.54 -16.58
CA HIS A 322 8.26 -3.69 -16.32
C HIS A 322 8.33 -2.42 -17.19
N ARG A 323 7.98 -2.58 -18.47
CA ARG A 323 8.02 -1.54 -19.50
C ARG A 323 6.67 -0.83 -19.65
N PRO A 324 6.66 0.46 -20.06
CA PRO A 324 5.42 1.21 -20.28
C PRO A 324 4.75 0.82 -21.61
N GLN A 325 4.39 -0.44 -21.79
CA GLN A 325 3.56 -0.91 -22.90
C GLN A 325 2.69 -2.07 -22.40
N PHE A 326 1.39 -1.98 -22.64
CA PHE A 326 0.41 -2.92 -22.10
C PHE A 326 -0.58 -3.38 -23.15
N GLN A 327 -1.02 -4.62 -23.02
CA GLN A 327 -2.17 -5.17 -23.70
C GLN A 327 -3.44 -4.83 -22.91
N LEU A 328 -4.50 -4.43 -23.60
CA LEU A 328 -5.77 -4.11 -22.97
C LEU A 328 -6.66 -5.36 -22.90
N LEU A 329 -6.82 -5.88 -21.67
CA LEU A 329 -7.63 -7.06 -21.38
C LEU A 329 -8.68 -6.76 -20.31
N CYS A 330 -9.90 -7.26 -20.49
CA CYS A 330 -10.90 -7.22 -19.42
C CYS A 330 -10.42 -8.07 -18.22
N LYS A 331 -11.03 -7.83 -17.05
CA LYS A 331 -10.58 -8.44 -15.78
C LYS A 331 -10.56 -9.98 -15.82
N SER A 332 -11.55 -10.62 -16.45
CA SER A 332 -11.64 -12.07 -16.57
C SER A 332 -10.55 -12.62 -17.49
N CYS A 333 -10.32 -11.99 -18.65
CA CYS A 333 -9.27 -12.39 -19.58
C CYS A 333 -7.87 -12.23 -18.99
N ASN A 334 -7.60 -11.10 -18.32
CA ASN A 334 -6.32 -10.88 -17.64
C ASN A 334 -6.07 -11.98 -16.57
N SER A 335 -7.09 -12.27 -15.76
CA SER A 335 -7.00 -13.33 -14.75
C SER A 335 -6.81 -14.72 -15.37
N ALA A 336 -7.39 -14.99 -16.54
CA ALA A 336 -7.27 -16.26 -17.23
C ALA A 336 -5.89 -16.46 -17.86
N LYS A 337 -5.29 -15.41 -18.46
CA LYS A 337 -3.93 -15.41 -19.00
C LYS A 337 -2.90 -15.70 -17.91
N ASN A 338 -3.00 -15.02 -16.77
CA ASN A 338 -2.08 -15.17 -15.65
C ASN A 338 -0.61 -14.93 -16.08
N ASN A 339 0.24 -15.95 -16.07
CA ASN A 339 1.64 -15.87 -16.51
C ASN A 339 1.92 -16.67 -17.78
N ARG A 340 0.88 -17.09 -18.51
CA ARG A 340 1.05 -17.79 -19.78
C ARG A 340 1.36 -16.78 -20.87
N MET A 341 2.31 -17.12 -21.74
CA MET A 341 2.54 -16.39 -22.97
C MET A 341 1.75 -17.02 -24.12
N TYR A 342 1.28 -16.16 -25.01
CA TYR A 342 0.71 -16.53 -26.30
C TYR A 342 1.70 -16.21 -27.42
N LEU A 343 1.50 -16.81 -28.60
CA LEU A 343 2.31 -16.50 -29.79
C LEU A 343 2.25 -14.99 -30.13
N SER A 344 1.09 -14.35 -29.96
CA SER A 344 0.94 -12.90 -30.15
C SER A 344 1.82 -12.09 -29.20
N ASP A 345 1.98 -12.53 -27.95
CA ASP A 345 2.87 -11.86 -26.99
C ASP A 345 4.32 -11.91 -27.49
N ILE A 346 4.77 -13.06 -28.03
CA ILE A 346 6.12 -13.23 -28.59
C ILE A 346 6.35 -12.28 -29.75
N ILE A 347 5.41 -12.21 -30.69
CA ILE A 347 5.50 -11.32 -31.86
C ILE A 347 5.63 -9.86 -31.41
N SER A 348 4.77 -9.40 -30.50
CA SER A 348 4.83 -8.02 -29.99
C SER A 348 6.13 -7.72 -29.21
N LEU A 349 6.70 -8.72 -28.53
CA LEU A 349 7.99 -8.57 -27.85
C LEU A 349 9.16 -8.50 -28.84
N LEU A 350 9.13 -9.28 -29.93
CA LEU A 350 10.12 -9.20 -31.01
C LEU A 350 10.07 -7.86 -31.73
N GLU A 351 8.88 -7.35 -32.03
CA GLU A 351 8.71 -6.01 -32.62
C GLU A 351 9.32 -4.93 -31.72
N ALA A 352 8.99 -4.96 -30.42
CA ALA A 352 9.54 -4.02 -29.46
C ALA A 352 11.07 -4.11 -29.33
N GLU A 353 11.62 -5.33 -29.36
CA GLU A 353 13.08 -5.54 -29.33
C GLU A 353 13.75 -4.98 -30.59
N ASN A 354 13.15 -5.17 -31.77
CA ASN A 354 13.62 -4.60 -33.04
C ASN A 354 13.57 -3.06 -33.06
N GLU A 355 12.64 -2.45 -32.31
CA GLU A 355 12.58 -1.01 -32.07
C GLU A 355 13.63 -0.51 -31.05
N GLY A 356 14.46 -1.42 -30.50
CA GLY A 356 15.51 -1.12 -29.54
C GLY A 356 15.06 -1.09 -28.09
N HIS A 357 13.88 -1.65 -27.77
CA HIS A 357 13.41 -1.76 -26.40
C HIS A 357 13.96 -3.00 -25.68
N THR A 358 14.44 -2.82 -24.46
CA THR A 358 14.73 -3.94 -23.56
C THR A 358 13.43 -4.59 -23.09
N VAL A 359 13.16 -5.81 -23.55
CA VAL A 359 11.92 -6.53 -23.24
C VAL A 359 12.04 -7.47 -22.05
N ILE A 360 13.23 -7.98 -21.76
CA ILE A 360 13.49 -8.96 -20.71
C ILE A 360 14.67 -8.54 -19.83
N SER A 361 14.66 -8.98 -18.58
CA SER A 361 15.73 -8.68 -17.61
C SER A 361 16.99 -9.48 -17.92
N TRP A 362 18.15 -8.95 -17.54
CA TRP A 362 19.46 -9.54 -17.83
C TRP A 362 19.59 -11.03 -17.46
N PHE A 363 18.96 -11.47 -16.37
CA PHE A 363 19.08 -12.85 -15.88
C PHE A 363 18.35 -13.89 -16.77
N ALA A 364 17.44 -13.44 -17.62
CA ALA A 364 16.66 -14.28 -18.53
C ALA A 364 16.96 -13.98 -20.01
N GLU A 365 17.83 -13.02 -20.30
CA GLU A 365 18.17 -12.58 -21.65
C GLU A 365 18.73 -13.71 -22.53
N GLU A 366 19.60 -14.56 -21.99
CA GLU A 366 20.17 -15.69 -22.74
C GLU A 366 19.09 -16.69 -23.19
N VAL A 367 18.17 -17.05 -22.29
CA VAL A 367 17.06 -17.97 -22.61
C VAL A 367 16.19 -17.38 -23.72
N TRP A 368 15.84 -16.10 -23.58
CA TRP A 368 15.04 -15.39 -24.58
C TRP A 368 15.73 -15.37 -25.94
N ASN A 369 17.00 -14.95 -25.99
CA ASN A 369 17.73 -14.82 -27.24
C ASN A 369 17.89 -16.14 -28.00
N ARG A 370 18.03 -17.26 -27.30
CA ARG A 370 18.13 -18.59 -27.90
C ARG A 370 16.80 -19.12 -28.42
N LEU A 371 15.72 -18.90 -27.69
CA LEU A 371 14.46 -19.60 -27.92
C LEU A 371 13.39 -18.76 -28.62
N LYS A 372 13.47 -17.42 -28.61
CA LYS A 372 12.42 -16.53 -29.12
C LYS A 372 12.01 -16.78 -30.57
N HIS A 373 12.95 -17.19 -31.42
CA HIS A 373 12.70 -17.49 -32.84
C HIS A 373 12.25 -18.94 -33.10
N SER A 374 12.33 -19.81 -32.08
CA SER A 374 11.85 -21.20 -32.16
C SER A 374 10.37 -21.33 -31.80
N VAL A 375 9.70 -20.23 -31.42
CA VAL A 375 8.28 -20.21 -31.05
C VAL A 375 7.43 -19.83 -32.26
N ASP A 376 6.83 -20.84 -32.90
CA ASP A 376 5.96 -20.70 -34.08
C ASP A 376 4.49 -21.07 -33.77
N ASP A 377 4.20 -21.63 -32.60
CA ASP A 377 2.88 -22.04 -32.18
C ASP A 377 2.58 -21.75 -30.69
N SER A 378 1.34 -22.06 -30.27
CA SER A 378 0.89 -21.85 -28.90
C SER A 378 1.50 -22.82 -27.88
N GLU A 379 1.87 -24.03 -28.28
CA GLU A 379 2.51 -25.01 -27.40
C GLU A 379 3.91 -24.53 -27.03
N LYS A 380 4.68 -24.10 -28.03
CA LYS A 380 6.04 -23.56 -27.84
C LYS A 380 6.04 -22.25 -27.06
N ALA A 381 5.02 -21.41 -27.19
CA ALA A 381 4.87 -20.23 -26.33
C ALA A 381 4.67 -20.62 -24.85
N LEU A 382 3.86 -21.65 -24.58
CA LEU A 382 3.70 -22.20 -23.24
C LEU A 382 4.97 -22.90 -22.73
N ARG A 383 5.69 -23.59 -23.61
CA ARG A 383 6.97 -24.24 -23.32
C ARG A 383 8.02 -23.23 -22.89
N LEU A 384 8.20 -22.15 -23.65
CA LEU A 384 9.08 -21.03 -23.29
C LEU A 384 8.67 -20.43 -21.93
N SER A 385 7.37 -20.27 -21.68
CA SER A 385 6.87 -19.78 -20.39
C SER A 385 7.27 -20.66 -19.20
N LYS A 386 7.38 -21.99 -19.40
CA LYS A 386 7.83 -22.92 -18.35
C LYS A 386 9.36 -22.87 -18.17
N ILE A 387 10.12 -22.77 -19.25
CA ILE A 387 11.58 -22.64 -19.18
C ILE A 387 11.99 -21.35 -18.46
N LEU A 388 11.40 -20.22 -18.84
CA LEU A 388 11.63 -18.94 -18.17
C LEU A 388 11.25 -18.96 -16.68
N ARG A 389 10.26 -19.78 -16.30
CA ARG A 389 9.88 -19.97 -14.89
C ARG A 389 10.99 -20.67 -14.10
N ASP A 390 11.65 -21.67 -14.67
CA ASP A 390 12.76 -22.39 -14.05
C ASP A 390 14.05 -21.55 -14.03
N ASN A 391 14.34 -20.81 -15.11
CA ASN A 391 15.40 -19.80 -15.15
C ASN A 391 15.23 -18.78 -14.00
N ARG A 392 14.04 -18.17 -13.90
CA ARG A 392 13.73 -17.22 -12.83
C ARG A 392 13.78 -17.88 -11.45
N HIS A 393 13.40 -19.16 -11.32
CA HIS A 393 13.51 -19.85 -10.03
C HIS A 393 14.98 -20.02 -9.60
N THR A 394 15.85 -20.36 -10.54
CA THR A 394 17.31 -20.42 -10.34
C THR A 394 17.85 -19.06 -9.90
N TYR A 395 17.48 -17.98 -10.61
CA TYR A 395 17.86 -16.61 -10.25
C TYR A 395 17.39 -16.21 -8.84
N MET A 396 16.15 -16.52 -8.46
CA MET A 396 15.64 -16.20 -7.11
C MET A 396 16.43 -16.92 -6.01
N ASN A 397 16.88 -18.15 -6.25
CA ASN A 397 17.75 -18.89 -5.32
C ASN A 397 19.14 -18.24 -5.23
N LEU A 398 19.70 -17.79 -6.35
CA LEU A 398 20.96 -17.04 -6.37
C LEU A 398 20.86 -15.75 -5.55
N LEU A 399 19.79 -14.96 -5.74
CA LEU A 399 19.55 -13.77 -4.92
C LEU A 399 19.41 -14.10 -3.44
N LYS A 400 18.75 -15.22 -3.11
CA LYS A 400 18.61 -15.68 -1.73
C LYS A 400 19.95 -16.04 -1.11
N LYS A 401 20.82 -16.75 -1.84
CA LYS A 401 22.19 -17.06 -1.42
C LYS A 401 22.99 -15.77 -1.14
N ILE A 402 22.93 -14.79 -2.04
CA ILE A 402 23.59 -13.49 -1.86
C ILE A 402 23.05 -12.75 -0.61
N MET A 403 21.74 -12.82 -0.37
CA MET A 403 21.10 -12.21 0.79
C MET A 403 21.48 -12.90 2.11
N ASP A 404 21.56 -14.23 2.12
CA ASP A 404 21.89 -15.01 3.32
C ASP A 404 23.34 -14.82 3.77
N GLU A 405 24.23 -14.53 2.82
CA GLU A 405 25.61 -14.12 3.08
C GLU A 405 25.75 -12.63 3.45
N GLY A 406 24.62 -11.90 3.51
CA GLY A 406 24.57 -10.53 4.04
C GLY A 406 24.89 -9.41 3.05
N TYR A 407 24.95 -9.66 1.74
CA TYR A 407 25.33 -8.66 0.73
C TYR A 407 24.15 -7.77 0.29
N TYR A 408 23.50 -7.08 1.25
CA TYR A 408 22.28 -6.30 1.03
C TYR A 408 22.46 -5.08 0.11
N THR A 409 23.60 -4.40 0.18
CA THR A 409 23.92 -3.20 -0.59
C THR A 409 24.03 -3.52 -2.07
N PHE A 410 24.69 -4.64 -2.40
CA PHE A 410 24.74 -5.13 -3.78
C PHE A 410 23.34 -5.45 -4.31
N LEU A 411 22.55 -6.22 -3.57
CA LEU A 411 21.17 -6.53 -3.96
C LEU A 411 20.32 -5.27 -4.15
N ALA A 412 20.39 -4.31 -3.23
CA ALA A 412 19.64 -3.06 -3.32
C ALA A 412 20.02 -2.22 -4.57
N SER A 413 21.25 -2.38 -5.08
CA SER A 413 21.69 -1.72 -6.31
C SER A 413 20.98 -2.23 -7.57
N LEU A 414 20.44 -3.46 -7.54
CA LEU A 414 19.72 -4.09 -8.66
C LEU A 414 18.25 -3.62 -8.80
N LEU A 415 17.75 -2.78 -7.87
CA LEU A 415 16.34 -2.40 -7.81
C LEU A 415 15.95 -1.20 -8.69
N HIS A 416 16.88 -0.68 -9.50
CA HIS A 416 16.66 0.48 -10.39
C HIS A 416 15.96 1.65 -9.67
N LEU A 417 16.45 2.01 -8.49
CA LEU A 417 15.81 3.00 -7.62
C LEU A 417 15.93 4.42 -8.19
N GLU A 418 16.88 4.67 -9.08
CA GLU A 418 17.13 5.95 -9.74
C GLU A 418 15.98 6.41 -10.63
N VAL A 419 15.20 5.51 -11.24
CA VAL A 419 14.00 5.90 -12.02
C VAL A 419 12.97 6.64 -11.16
N ALA A 420 12.96 6.41 -9.84
CA ALA A 420 12.13 7.16 -8.90
C ALA A 420 12.50 8.64 -8.79
N ASN A 421 13.67 9.06 -9.30
CA ASN A 421 14.08 10.46 -9.37
C ASN A 421 13.45 11.21 -10.54
N TYR A 422 12.60 10.57 -11.35
CA TYR A 422 11.98 11.19 -12.51
C TYR A 422 10.45 11.11 -12.45
N ASN A 423 9.81 12.09 -13.07
CA ASN A 423 8.39 12.09 -13.37
C ASN A 423 8.21 11.88 -14.88
N PRO A 424 7.70 10.72 -15.31
CA PRO A 424 7.45 10.42 -16.72
C PRO A 424 6.22 11.18 -17.24
N ILE A 425 6.35 11.73 -18.44
CA ILE A 425 5.29 12.36 -19.23
C ILE A 425 5.26 11.69 -20.61
N PHE A 426 4.14 11.10 -20.95
CA PHE A 426 3.90 10.48 -22.25
C PHE A 426 3.34 11.52 -23.22
N GLU A 427 3.88 11.58 -24.43
CA GLU A 427 3.36 12.41 -25.51
C GLU A 427 2.82 11.53 -26.63
N GLY A 428 1.69 11.93 -27.22
CA GLY A 428 1.07 11.19 -28.33
C GLY A 428 0.63 9.79 -27.92
N LEU A 429 -0.07 9.66 -26.79
CA LEU A 429 -0.69 8.39 -26.38
C LEU A 429 -1.72 7.96 -27.43
N CYS A 430 -1.66 6.70 -27.85
CA CYS A 430 -2.64 6.10 -28.76
C CYS A 430 -2.80 4.61 -28.48
N ILE A 431 -3.73 3.99 -29.20
CA ILE A 431 -3.98 2.55 -29.18
C ILE A 431 -3.83 2.03 -30.59
N SER A 432 -3.18 0.89 -30.73
CA SER A 432 -3.12 0.12 -31.97
C SER A 432 -3.23 -1.35 -31.60
N ASN A 433 -4.12 -2.11 -32.25
CA ASN A 433 -4.32 -3.54 -31.96
C ASN A 433 -4.49 -3.86 -30.46
N HIS A 434 -5.28 -3.04 -29.75
CA HIS A 434 -5.51 -3.13 -28.30
C HIS A 434 -4.23 -3.01 -27.43
N LEU A 435 -3.11 -2.55 -28.01
CA LEU A 435 -1.87 -2.22 -27.30
C LEU A 435 -1.78 -0.72 -27.05
N THR A 436 -1.26 -0.35 -25.90
CA THR A 436 -0.96 1.05 -25.59
C THR A 436 0.32 1.50 -26.30
N HIS A 437 0.30 2.62 -26.99
CA HIS A 437 1.49 3.23 -27.61
C HIS A 437 1.66 4.68 -27.18
N TYR A 438 2.86 5.20 -27.36
CA TYR A 438 3.19 6.60 -27.18
C TYR A 438 4.27 7.02 -28.19
N LYS A 439 4.25 8.28 -28.60
CA LYS A 439 5.26 8.84 -29.52
C LYS A 439 6.59 9.12 -28.84
N SER A 440 6.55 9.65 -27.61
CA SER A 440 7.75 9.95 -26.85
C SER A 440 7.50 9.89 -25.33
N LEU A 441 8.58 9.68 -24.57
CA LEU A 441 8.58 9.68 -23.11
C LEU A 441 9.55 10.73 -22.60
N LYS A 442 9.03 11.81 -22.00
CA LYS A 442 9.83 12.84 -21.32
C LYS A 442 10.00 12.50 -19.84
N LYS A 443 11.23 12.59 -19.33
CA LYS A 443 11.56 12.34 -17.92
C LYS A 443 11.97 13.64 -17.23
N ILE A 444 11.09 14.19 -16.41
CA ILE A 444 11.39 15.41 -15.64
C ILE A 444 11.97 15.04 -14.28
N LYS A 445 13.15 15.56 -13.94
CA LYS A 445 13.77 15.29 -12.64
C LYS A 445 12.88 15.79 -11.50
N ARG A 446 12.70 14.97 -10.47
CA ARG A 446 11.99 15.29 -9.22
C ARG A 446 12.90 15.01 -8.02
N GLU A 447 13.17 16.04 -7.24
CA GLU A 447 13.80 15.90 -5.92
C GLU A 447 12.74 16.18 -4.87
N SER A 448 11.97 15.13 -4.52
CA SER A 448 10.91 15.25 -3.53
C SER A 448 11.15 14.30 -2.37
N LYS A 449 10.73 14.71 -1.17
CA LYS A 449 10.66 13.85 0.02
C LYS A 449 9.89 12.55 -0.27
N TYR A 450 8.95 12.58 -1.21
CA TYR A 450 8.14 11.44 -1.66
C TYR A 450 8.96 10.38 -2.41
N ALA A 451 9.93 10.78 -3.24
CA ALA A 451 10.78 9.84 -3.97
C ALA A 451 11.62 8.95 -3.03
N ALA A 452 12.19 9.53 -1.96
CA ALA A 452 12.96 8.76 -0.98
C ALA A 452 12.11 7.72 -0.23
N VAL A 453 10.88 8.09 0.15
CA VAL A 453 9.93 7.16 0.80
C VAL A 453 9.53 6.02 -0.14
N GLN A 454 9.31 6.33 -1.43
CA GLN A 454 9.00 5.31 -2.44
C GLN A 454 10.15 4.30 -2.56
N LYS A 455 11.40 4.75 -2.74
CA LYS A 455 12.57 3.86 -2.85
C LYS A 455 12.73 2.93 -1.66
N THR A 456 12.58 3.47 -0.45
CA THR A 456 12.66 2.68 0.79
C THR A 456 11.58 1.61 0.84
N ARG A 457 10.33 1.96 0.50
CA ARG A 457 9.25 1.00 0.43
C ARG A 457 9.56 -0.12 -0.58
N ARG A 458 10.26 0.19 -1.68
CA ARG A 458 10.65 -0.81 -2.70
C ARG A 458 11.70 -1.78 -2.20
N ILE A 459 12.73 -1.27 -1.52
CA ILE A 459 13.71 -2.10 -0.80
C ILE A 459 12.97 -3.08 0.12
N ARG A 460 12.12 -2.58 1.02
CA ARG A 460 11.35 -3.43 1.94
C ARG A 460 10.53 -4.50 1.23
N ILE A 461 9.78 -4.12 0.19
CA ILE A 461 8.96 -5.08 -0.59
C ILE A 461 9.86 -6.15 -1.21
N ALA A 462 10.96 -5.76 -1.87
CA ALA A 462 11.85 -6.68 -2.56
C ALA A 462 12.44 -7.71 -1.60
N PHE A 463 13.07 -7.27 -0.51
CA PHE A 463 13.68 -8.17 0.47
C PHE A 463 12.67 -9.03 1.23
N THR A 464 11.53 -8.47 1.65
CA THR A 464 10.47 -9.25 2.31
C THR A 464 9.93 -10.33 1.37
N SER A 465 9.68 -9.97 0.11
CA SER A 465 9.17 -10.89 -0.88
C SER A 465 10.17 -11.98 -1.27
N LEU A 466 11.47 -11.71 -1.23
CA LEU A 466 12.52 -12.70 -1.47
C LEU A 466 12.52 -13.78 -0.37
N ASN A 467 12.37 -13.37 0.90
CA ASN A 467 12.19 -14.30 2.02
C ASN A 467 10.86 -15.08 1.89
N ASP A 468 9.74 -14.39 1.66
CA ASP A 468 8.44 -15.03 1.49
C ASP A 468 8.39 -15.96 0.26
N TYR A 469 9.22 -15.69 -0.76
CA TYR A 469 9.32 -16.54 -1.92
C TYR A 469 9.81 -17.94 -1.54
N HIS A 470 10.83 -18.03 -0.67
CA HIS A 470 11.47 -19.28 -0.25
C HIS A 470 10.76 -19.98 0.92
N ARG A 471 9.86 -19.30 1.63
CA ARG A 471 8.97 -19.94 2.63
C ARG A 471 7.92 -20.88 2.05
N LYS A 472 7.67 -20.82 0.74
CA LYS A 472 6.67 -21.70 0.09
C LYS A 472 7.33 -23.02 -0.32
N GLU A 473 6.98 -24.09 0.37
CA GLU A 473 7.56 -25.43 0.17
C GLU A 473 7.17 -26.06 -1.18
N ASN A 474 5.93 -25.89 -1.65
CA ASN A 474 5.40 -26.61 -2.82
C ASN A 474 5.49 -25.81 -4.14
N ARG A 475 6.68 -25.39 -4.55
CA ARG A 475 6.87 -24.73 -5.86
C ARG A 475 7.13 -25.74 -6.97
N ASN A 476 6.27 -25.75 -7.98
CA ASN A 476 6.53 -26.48 -9.22
C ASN A 476 7.51 -25.68 -10.12
N ALA A 477 8.78 -25.68 -9.73
CA ALA A 477 9.90 -25.10 -10.46
C ALA A 477 11.18 -25.88 -10.16
N PHE A 478 12.13 -25.88 -11.09
CA PHE A 478 13.39 -26.61 -10.99
C PHE A 478 14.57 -25.64 -10.93
N ILE A 479 15.55 -25.95 -10.09
CA ILE A 479 16.82 -25.21 -10.00
C ILE A 479 17.77 -25.85 -10.99
N VAL A 480 18.25 -25.07 -11.95
CA VAL A 480 19.24 -25.51 -12.94
C VAL A 480 20.61 -25.06 -12.47
N SER A 481 21.61 -25.92 -12.63
CA SER A 481 23.00 -25.62 -12.29
C SER A 481 23.93 -26.49 -13.14
N ASN A 482 25.09 -25.94 -13.49
CA ASN A 482 26.19 -26.63 -14.15
C ASN A 482 27.55 -26.08 -13.66
N GLU A 483 28.64 -26.80 -13.92
CA GLU A 483 29.97 -26.48 -13.40
C GLU A 483 30.44 -25.05 -13.75
N LEU A 484 30.18 -24.60 -14.99
CA LEU A 484 30.56 -23.27 -15.45
C LEU A 484 29.75 -22.17 -14.77
N SER A 485 28.44 -22.37 -14.61
CA SER A 485 27.57 -21.43 -13.90
C SER A 485 27.97 -21.28 -12.43
N GLU A 486 28.27 -22.39 -11.74
CA GLU A 486 28.73 -22.37 -10.34
C GLU A 486 30.09 -21.70 -10.19
N LYS A 487 30.99 -21.87 -11.17
CA LYS A 487 32.26 -21.15 -11.21
C LYS A 487 32.02 -19.64 -11.28
N PHE A 488 31.18 -19.17 -12.21
CA PHE A 488 30.88 -17.75 -12.31
C PHE A 488 30.17 -17.20 -11.08
N PHE A 489 29.23 -17.94 -10.49
CA PHE A 489 28.59 -17.53 -9.25
C PHE A 489 29.58 -17.48 -8.09
N SER A 490 30.53 -18.41 -8.01
CA SER A 490 31.59 -18.40 -6.99
C SER A 490 32.50 -17.16 -7.14
N GLU A 491 32.92 -16.85 -8.37
CA GLU A 491 33.68 -15.61 -8.66
C GLU A 491 32.90 -14.35 -8.26
N ALA A 492 31.59 -14.31 -8.50
CA ALA A 492 30.74 -13.20 -8.04
C ALA A 492 30.73 -13.11 -6.50
N MET A 493 30.63 -14.23 -5.80
CA MET A 493 30.63 -14.29 -4.33
C MET A 493 31.99 -13.86 -3.74
N ASP A 494 33.10 -14.25 -4.36
CA ASP A 494 34.44 -13.84 -3.93
C ASP A 494 34.63 -12.32 -4.12
N ASN A 495 34.16 -11.77 -5.24
CA ASN A 495 34.16 -10.34 -5.47
C ASN A 495 33.24 -9.58 -4.50
N LEU A 496 32.08 -10.14 -4.15
CA LEU A 496 31.19 -9.59 -3.11
C LEU A 496 31.87 -9.57 -1.74
N LYS A 497 32.55 -10.65 -1.38
CA LYS A 497 33.35 -10.72 -0.15
C LYS A 497 34.42 -9.64 -0.11
N SER A 498 35.12 -9.40 -1.22
CA SER A 498 36.11 -8.31 -1.33
C SER A 498 35.49 -6.90 -1.23
N LEU A 499 34.22 -6.76 -1.59
CA LEU A 499 33.49 -5.49 -1.56
C LEU A 499 32.94 -5.17 -0.16
N SER A 500 32.80 -6.19 0.71
CA SER A 500 32.23 -6.09 2.06
C SER A 500 32.94 -5.08 2.97
N GLU A 501 34.23 -4.84 2.77
CA GLU A 501 35.00 -3.81 3.49
C GLU A 501 34.38 -2.41 3.35
N ILE A 502 33.72 -2.16 2.21
CA ILE A 502 33.11 -0.86 1.88
C ILE A 502 31.61 -0.87 2.15
N THR A 503 30.93 -2.02 2.01
CA THR A 503 29.46 -2.10 2.08
C THR A 503 28.91 -2.50 3.44
N SER A 504 29.69 -3.18 4.29
CA SER A 504 29.24 -3.79 5.55
C SER A 504 28.38 -2.88 6.43
N CYS A 505 28.81 -1.64 6.66
CA CYS A 505 28.03 -0.66 7.45
C CYS A 505 26.65 -0.38 6.85
N LEU A 506 26.55 -0.31 5.52
CA LEU A 506 25.26 -0.12 4.85
C LEU A 506 24.46 -1.43 4.79
N ASP A 507 25.13 -2.57 4.68
CA ASP A 507 24.51 -3.90 4.73
C ASP A 507 23.76 -4.09 6.06
N GLU A 508 24.39 -3.76 7.18
CA GLU A 508 23.78 -3.80 8.52
C GLU A 508 22.57 -2.88 8.62
N LYS A 509 22.67 -1.64 8.12
CA LYS A 509 21.56 -0.67 8.11
C LYS A 509 20.37 -1.18 7.30
N ILE A 510 20.61 -1.74 6.11
CA ILE A 510 19.54 -2.28 5.25
C ILE A 510 18.91 -3.51 5.93
N SER A 511 19.72 -4.40 6.48
CA SER A 511 19.25 -5.57 7.23
C SER A 511 18.34 -5.20 8.41
N GLY A 512 18.77 -4.25 9.25
CA GLY A 512 18.00 -3.77 10.41
C GLY A 512 16.61 -3.24 10.05
N ILE A 513 16.46 -2.59 8.90
CA ILE A 513 15.18 -2.07 8.39
C ILE A 513 14.24 -3.13 7.85
N ILE A 514 14.80 -4.28 7.47
CA ILE A 514 14.03 -5.44 7.02
C ILE A 514 13.56 -6.24 8.26
N SER A 515 14.39 -6.34 9.31
CA SER A 515 14.07 -7.06 10.54
C SER A 515 13.15 -6.28 11.49
N GLU A 516 13.21 -4.94 11.49
CA GLU A 516 12.39 -4.08 12.33
C GLU A 516 11.41 -3.24 11.51
N ASN A 517 10.19 -3.03 12.04
CA ASN A 517 9.28 -1.97 11.56
C ASN A 517 9.82 -0.58 11.97
N SER A 518 11.09 -0.25 11.70
CA SER A 518 11.65 1.06 12.03
C SER A 518 10.92 2.12 11.18
N ASP A 519 10.26 3.09 11.83
CA ASP A 519 9.45 4.11 11.17
C ASP A 519 10.20 5.46 11.02
N SER A 520 11.52 5.43 11.21
CA SER A 520 12.40 6.60 11.18
C SER A 520 12.63 7.10 9.75
N LYS A 521 11.81 8.07 9.32
CA LYS A 521 11.92 8.73 8.00
C LYS A 521 13.31 9.32 7.68
N ASN A 522 14.13 9.59 8.70
CA ASN A 522 15.47 10.16 8.53
C ASN A 522 16.50 9.08 8.18
N GLU A 523 16.47 7.92 8.84
CA GLU A 523 17.36 6.77 8.52
C GLU A 523 17.25 6.35 7.06
N PHE A 524 16.03 6.32 6.52
CA PHE A 524 15.79 5.96 5.12
C PHE A 524 16.44 6.90 4.12
N ARG A 525 16.47 8.20 4.39
CA ARG A 525 17.12 9.15 3.48
C ARG A 525 18.63 8.97 3.47
N THR A 526 19.20 8.67 4.64
CA THR A 526 20.62 8.37 4.78
C THR A 526 20.95 7.13 3.95
N ILE A 527 20.22 6.03 4.10
CA ILE A 527 20.47 4.78 3.35
C ILE A 527 20.40 4.96 1.84
N ILE A 528 19.41 5.70 1.33
CA ILE A 528 19.30 5.94 -0.10
C ILE A 528 20.46 6.80 -0.62
N THR A 529 20.94 7.75 0.18
CA THR A 529 22.10 8.59 -0.15
C THR A 529 23.37 7.75 -0.13
N ASP A 530 23.63 7.03 0.97
CA ASP A 530 24.78 6.14 1.17
C ASP A 530 24.85 5.09 0.06
N LEU A 531 23.73 4.43 -0.26
CA LEU A 531 23.64 3.45 -1.34
C LEU A 531 24.07 4.05 -2.68
N ARG A 532 23.55 5.23 -3.02
CA ARG A 532 23.91 5.91 -4.28
C ARG A 532 25.39 6.25 -4.31
N GLU A 533 25.93 6.78 -3.22
CA GLU A 533 27.34 7.18 -3.13
C GLU A 533 28.27 5.98 -3.26
N ILE A 534 28.04 4.93 -2.46
CA ILE A 534 28.84 3.70 -2.48
C ILE A 534 28.81 3.06 -3.88
N VAL A 535 27.63 2.91 -4.48
CA VAL A 535 27.49 2.32 -5.82
C VAL A 535 28.19 3.18 -6.88
N THR A 536 28.09 4.51 -6.78
CA THR A 536 28.72 5.41 -7.76
C THR A 536 30.24 5.37 -7.66
N ASN A 537 30.78 5.44 -6.44
CA ASN A 537 32.23 5.47 -6.21
C ASN A 537 32.91 4.12 -6.49
N ASN A 538 32.15 3.01 -6.47
CA ASN A 538 32.66 1.65 -6.68
C ASN A 538 32.04 0.98 -7.90
N LYS A 539 31.56 1.76 -8.88
CA LYS A 539 30.78 1.29 -10.02
C LYS A 539 31.46 0.14 -10.78
N GLU A 540 32.77 0.19 -10.95
CA GLU A 540 33.53 -0.86 -11.64
C GLU A 540 33.43 -2.21 -10.94
N LYS A 541 33.56 -2.24 -9.60
CA LYS A 541 33.42 -3.48 -8.82
C LYS A 541 31.99 -4.03 -8.86
N PHE A 542 30.99 -3.16 -8.70
CA PHE A 542 29.57 -3.58 -8.82
C PHE A 542 29.27 -4.15 -10.21
N ASN A 543 29.76 -3.49 -11.27
CA ASN A 543 29.60 -3.97 -12.64
C ASN A 543 30.33 -5.29 -12.89
N LEU A 544 31.50 -5.49 -12.29
CA LEU A 544 32.25 -6.74 -12.40
C LEU A 544 31.48 -7.91 -11.76
N ILE A 545 30.95 -7.71 -10.55
CA ILE A 545 30.11 -8.72 -9.87
C ILE A 545 28.88 -9.03 -10.73
N LEU A 546 28.17 -8.00 -11.20
CA LEU A 546 27.01 -8.17 -12.07
C LEU A 546 27.37 -8.92 -13.35
N LYS A 547 28.53 -8.64 -13.96
CA LYS A 547 29.02 -9.36 -15.13
C LYS A 547 29.20 -10.85 -14.86
N TYR A 548 29.76 -11.23 -13.72
CA TYR A 548 29.87 -12.64 -13.34
C TYR A 548 28.50 -13.30 -13.15
N LEU A 549 27.54 -12.61 -12.51
CA LEU A 549 26.18 -13.12 -12.38
C LEU A 549 25.49 -13.29 -13.74
N ILE A 550 25.67 -12.32 -14.66
CA ILE A 550 25.19 -12.41 -16.05
C ILE A 550 25.82 -13.61 -16.74
N SER A 551 27.14 -13.81 -16.64
CA SER A 551 27.82 -14.96 -17.23
C SER A 551 27.31 -16.29 -16.67
N GLY A 552 27.11 -16.39 -15.35
CA GLY A 552 26.53 -17.60 -14.76
C GLY A 552 25.10 -17.85 -15.24
N MET A 553 24.25 -16.83 -15.29
CA MET A 553 22.88 -16.96 -15.81
C MET A 553 22.85 -17.26 -17.32
N SER A 554 23.86 -16.83 -18.09
CA SER A 554 24.03 -17.22 -19.49
C SER A 554 24.34 -18.71 -19.62
N GLU A 555 25.21 -19.27 -18.78
CA GLU A 555 25.42 -20.73 -18.76
C GLU A 555 24.15 -21.51 -18.36
N ILE A 556 23.35 -20.99 -17.44
CA ILE A 556 22.02 -21.55 -17.14
C ILE A 556 21.09 -21.48 -18.35
N GLY A 557 21.13 -20.39 -19.12
CA GLY A 557 20.32 -20.23 -20.33
C GLY A 557 20.66 -21.26 -21.41
N LYS A 558 21.95 -21.55 -21.61
CA LYS A 558 22.43 -22.61 -22.52
C LYS A 558 21.96 -23.99 -22.08
N GLU A 559 22.06 -24.29 -20.79
CA GLU A 559 21.58 -25.56 -20.23
C GLU A 559 20.07 -25.72 -20.48
N LEU A 560 19.29 -24.67 -20.22
CA LEU A 560 17.84 -24.68 -20.42
C LEU A 560 17.42 -24.80 -21.89
N GLU A 561 18.18 -24.23 -22.82
CA GLU A 561 17.97 -24.45 -24.26
C GLU A 561 18.09 -25.94 -24.61
N SER A 562 19.06 -26.65 -24.02
CA SER A 562 19.22 -28.09 -24.26
C SER A 562 18.00 -28.91 -23.80
N TYR A 563 17.20 -28.36 -22.88
CA TYR A 563 15.97 -28.99 -22.40
C TYR A 563 14.74 -28.61 -23.23
N TRP A 564 14.88 -27.87 -24.33
CA TRP A 564 13.75 -27.41 -25.13
C TRP A 564 12.79 -28.54 -25.52
N GLU A 565 13.30 -29.72 -25.86
CA GLU A 565 12.49 -30.91 -26.21
C GLU A 565 12.27 -31.90 -25.04
N ASN A 566 12.64 -31.51 -23.81
CA ASN A 566 12.49 -32.39 -22.65
C ASN A 566 11.01 -32.49 -22.22
N ASP A 567 10.57 -33.70 -21.81
CA ASP A 567 9.21 -34.02 -21.35
C ASP A 567 8.70 -33.11 -20.21
N ARG A 568 9.61 -32.51 -19.43
CA ARG A 568 9.25 -31.49 -18.43
C ARG A 568 8.51 -30.30 -19.04
N TYR A 569 8.90 -29.92 -20.25
CA TYR A 569 8.44 -28.69 -20.91
C TYR A 569 7.46 -28.95 -22.03
N VAL A 570 7.62 -30.05 -22.76
CA VAL A 570 6.67 -30.49 -23.79
C VAL A 570 5.37 -30.96 -23.13
N ARG A 571 4.22 -30.73 -23.77
CA ARG A 571 3.00 -31.47 -23.44
C ARG A 571 2.81 -32.54 -24.50
N SER A 572 2.78 -33.81 -24.09
CA SER A 572 2.24 -34.85 -24.94
C SER A 572 0.78 -34.49 -25.29
N ILE A 573 0.47 -34.48 -26.57
CA ILE A 573 -0.92 -34.51 -27.03
C ILE A 573 -1.50 -35.80 -26.46
N PRO A 574 -2.71 -35.81 -25.85
CA PRO A 574 -3.36 -37.07 -25.51
C PRO A 574 -3.38 -37.91 -26.79
N GLU A 575 -2.72 -39.06 -26.76
CA GLU A 575 -2.69 -39.98 -27.89
C GLU A 575 -4.11 -40.10 -28.44
N GLU A 576 -4.25 -39.81 -29.74
CA GLU A 576 -5.44 -40.20 -30.48
C GLU A 576 -5.75 -41.66 -30.13
N PHE A 577 -7.00 -41.89 -29.75
CA PHE A 577 -7.58 -43.21 -29.47
C PHE A 577 -6.81 -44.33 -30.19
N ILE A 578 -6.04 -45.11 -29.42
CA ILE A 578 -5.68 -46.45 -29.85
C ILE A 578 -6.99 -47.24 -29.84
N GLU A 579 -7.37 -47.76 -31.00
CA GLU A 579 -8.62 -48.50 -31.28
C GLU A 579 -9.03 -49.53 -30.22
#